data_AF-A0A7V5V5R7-F1
#
_entry.id   AF-A0A7V5V5R7-F1
#
_cell.length_a   1.000
_cell.length_b   1.000
_cell.length_c   1.000
_cell.angle_alpha   90.00
_cell.angle_beta   90.00
_cell.angle_gamma   90.00
#
_symmetry.space_group_name_H-M   'P 1'
#
loop_
_entity.id
_entity.type
_entity.pdbx_description
1 polymer ?
#
loop_
_entity_poly.entity_id
_entity_poly.type
_entity_poly.pdbx_seq_one_letter_code
_entity_poly.pdbx_strand_id
1 'polypeptide(L)'
;MMNMSSNIKKFFFVSVPFVYRGMHKIHYRSLYAILDGIKFNNSKKAVGRRMNKHRVRTVVLSAVAATSLLWGAASAGATDLKEVLEVGIKVNQLAQQSQKKIDKTVDQTDKIIGDYKGVLRTIEGLRVYNAQLQRQIDLQVVEMGKLSKSIKGVTYVKRQITPLMMNMVKALGEFIDNDLPIKREERKAGIERLNELMLNPNVDASEKFRSVFELYQIESEYGRAVQAYTDKVTLGGNELEVDMLHIGRIALVYQTRDGEQSGMWDQASQSWVPLDDSYRKPIKLALAVAQKKAAADTLLRLPIPAPIPGKMETAK
;
A
#
# COMPACT_ATOMS: atom_id res chain seq x y z
N MET A 1 16.23 -18.26 -53.83
CA MET A 1 17.67 -18.41 -53.50
C MET A 1 17.87 -17.65 -52.19
N MET A 2 18.23 -18.23 -51.03
CA MET A 2 19.35 -19.13 -50.71
C MET A 2 20.73 -18.52 -51.04
N ASN A 3 21.74 -18.49 -50.14
CA ASN A 3 21.78 -19.08 -48.80
C ASN A 3 22.73 -18.36 -47.79
N MET A 4 22.63 -18.80 -46.52
CA MET A 4 23.51 -18.63 -45.33
C MET A 4 24.96 -18.10 -45.56
N SER A 5 25.48 -17.11 -44.81
CA SER A 5 25.82 -17.02 -43.35
C SER A 5 27.29 -17.46 -43.07
N SER A 6 28.10 -16.95 -42.12
CA SER A 6 27.89 -16.30 -40.80
C SER A 6 29.06 -15.30 -40.47
N ASN A 7 29.43 -14.81 -39.26
CA ASN A 7 29.10 -15.14 -37.86
C ASN A 7 29.44 -14.06 -36.79
N ILE A 8 28.76 -14.13 -35.64
CA ILE A 8 29.15 -13.86 -34.22
C ILE A 8 30.03 -12.66 -33.76
N LYS A 9 29.37 -11.74 -33.01
CA LYS A 9 29.81 -10.94 -31.81
C LYS A 9 30.93 -9.86 -32.02
N LYS A 10 30.97 -8.74 -31.28
CA LYS A 10 30.39 -8.39 -29.95
C LYS A 10 30.23 -6.86 -29.76
N PHE A 11 29.12 -6.44 -29.16
CA PHE A 11 28.85 -5.17 -28.42
C PHE A 11 29.43 -3.81 -28.89
N PHE A 12 28.51 -2.90 -29.26
CA PHE A 12 28.73 -1.43 -29.32
C PHE A 12 28.68 -0.78 -27.93
N PHE A 13 29.50 0.24 -27.70
CA PHE A 13 29.10 1.50 -27.07
C PHE A 13 30.14 2.59 -27.39
N VAL A 14 29.75 3.64 -28.12
CA VAL A 14 30.63 4.74 -28.55
C VAL A 14 30.04 6.07 -28.06
N SER A 15 30.90 7.04 -27.77
CA SER A 15 30.57 8.31 -27.12
C SER A 15 30.12 9.41 -28.09
N VAL A 16 29.32 10.34 -27.56
CA VAL A 16 29.23 11.72 -28.05
C VAL A 16 29.32 12.66 -26.84
N PRO A 17 30.21 13.67 -26.82
CA PRO A 17 30.37 14.57 -25.69
C PRO A 17 29.42 15.78 -25.79
N PHE A 18 28.99 16.32 -24.65
CA PHE A 18 28.48 17.68 -24.56
C PHE A 18 28.97 18.35 -23.28
N VAL A 19 29.30 19.64 -23.35
CA VAL A 19 29.91 20.41 -22.25
C VAL A 19 28.86 21.32 -21.63
N TYR A 20 28.66 21.20 -20.32
CA TYR A 20 28.22 22.35 -19.52
C TYR A 20 28.94 22.39 -18.17
N ARG A 21 29.12 23.62 -17.66
CA ARG A 21 30.12 23.95 -16.63
C ARG A 21 29.42 24.69 -15.49
N GLY A 22 29.26 24.05 -14.33
CA GLY A 22 28.57 24.64 -13.18
C GLY A 22 28.71 23.83 -11.90
N MET A 23 29.11 24.50 -10.82
CA MET A 23 29.37 23.89 -9.50
C MET A 23 28.07 23.44 -8.81
N HIS A 24 27.99 22.17 -8.38
CA HIS A 24 28.08 21.81 -6.96
C HIS A 24 27.91 20.29 -6.75
N LYS A 25 29.00 19.62 -6.39
CA LYS A 25 28.98 18.32 -5.69
C LYS A 25 29.86 18.45 -4.46
N ILE A 26 29.28 18.41 -3.27
CA ILE A 26 30.02 18.37 -2.01
C ILE A 26 29.66 17.06 -1.29
N HIS A 27 30.71 16.38 -0.85
CA HIS A 27 30.78 15.00 -0.41
C HIS A 27 29.74 14.52 0.61
N TYR A 28 29.10 13.39 0.30
CA TYR A 28 28.67 12.41 1.31
C TYR A 28 29.90 11.73 1.95
N ARG A 29 30.69 12.45 2.77
CA ARG A 29 31.88 11.86 3.42
C ARG A 29 32.48 12.62 4.63
N SER A 30 31.72 12.93 5.70
CA SER A 30 32.28 13.18 7.05
C SER A 30 31.25 13.47 8.17
N LEU A 31 30.49 12.47 8.66
CA LEU A 31 29.73 12.60 9.93
C LEU A 31 29.94 11.45 10.94
N TYR A 32 30.92 10.58 10.70
CA TYR A 32 31.56 9.77 11.75
C TYR A 32 32.87 10.41 12.27
N ALA A 33 33.02 11.73 12.07
CA ALA A 33 34.22 12.51 12.40
C ALA A 33 33.94 13.63 13.44
N ILE A 34 32.94 13.42 14.31
CA ILE A 34 32.67 14.28 15.49
C ILE A 34 32.51 13.40 16.76
N LEU A 35 33.26 12.30 16.82
CA LEU A 35 33.43 11.45 18.01
C LEU A 35 34.86 11.53 18.58
N ASP A 36 35.85 11.81 17.73
CA ASP A 36 37.18 12.28 18.12
C ASP A 36 37.35 13.74 17.67
N GLY A 37 37.74 14.65 18.58
CA GLY A 37 38.05 16.03 18.18
C GLY A 37 38.10 17.08 19.30
N ILE A 38 37.31 16.94 20.37
CA ILE A 38 37.32 17.94 21.48
C ILE A 38 37.64 17.27 22.82
N LYS A 39 38.90 17.36 23.25
CA LYS A 39 39.38 16.89 24.57
C LYS A 39 38.88 17.79 25.71
N PHE A 40 37.58 17.74 26.03
CA PHE A 40 36.97 18.46 27.16
C PHE A 40 37.39 17.93 28.56
N ASN A 41 38.46 17.14 28.67
CA ASN A 41 39.05 16.64 29.92
C ASN A 41 40.34 17.37 30.31
N ASN A 42 40.34 18.71 30.21
CA ASN A 42 41.40 19.54 30.80
C ASN A 42 40.87 20.71 31.65
N SER A 43 39.64 21.19 31.42
CA SER A 43 39.07 22.32 32.20
C SER A 43 38.95 22.01 33.70
N LYS A 44 38.30 20.89 34.09
CA LYS A 44 38.17 20.50 35.51
C LYS A 44 39.52 20.35 36.21
N LYS A 45 40.53 19.79 35.52
CA LYS A 45 41.91 19.67 36.05
C LYS A 45 42.62 21.03 36.13
N ALA A 46 42.43 21.92 35.16
CA ALA A 46 43.05 23.25 35.15
C ALA A 46 42.46 24.20 36.21
N VAL A 47 41.13 24.21 36.38
CA VAL A 47 40.45 25.03 37.39
C VAL A 47 40.80 24.57 38.80
N GLY A 48 40.68 23.27 39.11
CA GLY A 48 41.08 22.74 40.42
C GLY A 48 42.57 22.97 40.73
N ARG A 49 43.45 22.83 39.73
CA ARG A 49 44.89 23.11 39.86
C ARG A 49 45.22 24.61 40.01
N ARG A 50 44.40 25.52 39.48
CA ARG A 50 44.48 26.97 39.81
C ARG A 50 43.99 27.24 41.24
N MET A 51 42.83 26.70 41.62
CA MET A 51 42.20 26.98 42.92
C MET A 51 43.08 26.52 44.10
N ASN A 52 43.69 25.34 44.00
CA ASN A 52 44.69 24.90 44.98
C ASN A 52 45.96 25.76 44.96
N LYS A 53 46.43 26.25 43.80
CA LYS A 53 47.60 27.16 43.75
C LYS A 53 47.33 28.50 44.43
N HIS A 54 46.11 29.04 44.35
CA HIS A 54 45.76 30.24 45.11
C HIS A 54 45.63 29.94 46.61
N ARG A 55 44.87 28.91 47.02
CA ARG A 55 44.75 28.52 48.43
C ARG A 55 46.11 28.25 49.10
N VAL A 56 46.99 27.48 48.45
CA VAL A 56 48.34 27.21 48.98
C VAL A 56 49.20 28.47 49.03
N ARG A 57 49.13 29.37 48.04
CA ARG A 57 49.87 30.65 48.10
C ARG A 57 49.41 31.53 49.26
N THR A 58 48.11 31.66 49.49
CA THR A 58 47.59 32.46 50.62
C THR A 58 47.99 31.85 51.96
N VAL A 59 47.87 30.53 52.12
CA VAL A 59 48.26 29.81 53.35
C VAL A 59 49.77 29.93 53.63
N VAL A 60 50.62 29.77 52.61
CA VAL A 60 52.08 29.91 52.75
C VAL A 60 52.47 31.35 53.10
N LEU A 61 51.84 32.37 52.48
CA LEU A 61 52.09 33.77 52.83
C LEU A 61 51.69 34.08 54.28
N SER A 62 50.54 33.58 54.76
CA SER A 62 50.16 33.72 56.17
C SER A 62 51.10 32.98 57.13
N ALA A 63 51.61 31.81 56.73
CA ALA A 63 52.52 31.02 57.57
C ALA A 63 53.90 31.69 57.72
N VAL A 64 54.44 32.28 56.65
CA VAL A 64 55.71 33.03 56.68
C VAL A 64 55.58 34.32 57.50
N ALA A 65 54.46 35.03 57.39
CA ALA A 65 54.20 36.19 58.24
C ALA A 65 54.15 35.80 59.73
N ALA A 66 53.44 34.71 60.07
CA ALA A 66 53.34 34.22 61.44
C ALA A 66 54.70 33.79 62.03
N THR A 67 55.58 33.14 61.26
CA THR A 67 56.91 32.77 61.76
C THR A 67 57.86 33.96 61.87
N SER A 68 57.76 34.98 61.01
CA SER A 68 58.56 36.20 61.15
C SER A 68 58.23 36.99 62.43
N LEU A 69 56.97 36.97 62.89
CA LEU A 69 56.55 37.64 64.13
C LEU A 69 57.12 36.98 65.39
N LEU A 70 57.37 35.67 65.37
CA LEU A 70 57.88 34.94 66.54
C LEU A 70 59.38 35.14 66.78
N TRP A 71 60.17 35.43 65.74
CA TRP A 71 61.63 35.63 65.89
C TRP A 71 62.00 37.06 66.34
N GLY A 72 61.14 38.06 66.09
CA GLY A 72 61.37 39.45 66.48
C GLY A 72 60.93 39.82 67.90
N ALA A 73 60.22 38.94 68.61
CA ALA A 73 59.49 39.27 69.84
C ALA A 73 60.35 39.38 71.13
N ALA A 74 61.67 39.35 71.02
CA ALA A 74 62.58 39.34 72.19
C ALA A 74 62.82 40.72 72.83
N SER A 75 62.43 41.84 72.20
CA SER A 75 62.80 43.18 72.66
C SER A 75 61.84 44.32 72.23
N ALA A 76 60.59 44.32 72.70
CA ALA A 76 59.70 45.50 72.68
C ALA A 76 58.61 45.41 73.78
N GLY A 77 58.09 46.56 74.24
CA GLY A 77 57.20 46.67 75.40
C GLY A 77 55.76 46.13 75.20
N ALA A 78 55.20 45.56 76.25
CA ALA A 78 53.93 44.82 76.24
C ALA A 78 52.66 45.70 76.36
N THR A 79 52.54 46.76 75.54
CA THR A 79 51.43 47.74 75.65
C THR A 79 50.49 47.75 74.43
N ASP A 80 50.99 47.45 73.22
CA ASP A 80 50.26 47.64 71.95
C ASP A 80 49.45 46.41 71.46
N LEU A 81 49.61 45.26 72.12
CA LEU A 81 49.06 43.98 71.66
C LEU A 81 47.53 43.98 71.49
N LYS A 82 46.81 44.85 72.21
CA LYS A 82 45.34 44.98 72.12
C LYS A 82 44.90 45.71 70.85
N GLU A 83 45.59 46.79 70.45
CA GLU A 83 45.22 47.55 69.25
C GLU A 83 45.49 46.74 67.98
N VAL A 84 46.65 46.09 67.90
CA VAL A 84 47.00 45.17 66.81
C VAL A 84 45.99 44.01 66.70
N LEU A 85 45.52 43.47 67.83
CA LEU A 85 44.48 42.44 67.85
C LEU A 85 43.12 42.97 67.35
N GLU A 86 42.72 44.18 67.76
CA GLU A 86 41.45 44.78 67.31
C GLU A 86 41.47 45.11 65.81
N VAL A 87 42.59 45.64 65.30
CA VAL A 87 42.81 45.84 63.86
C VAL A 87 42.75 44.49 63.11
N GLY A 88 43.38 43.45 63.65
CA GLY A 88 43.30 42.09 63.10
C GLY A 88 41.86 41.54 63.05
N ILE A 89 41.05 41.77 64.08
CA ILE A 89 39.63 41.41 64.12
C ILE A 89 38.83 42.18 63.06
N LYS A 90 39.03 43.51 62.96
CA LYS A 90 38.39 44.37 61.95
C LYS A 90 38.74 43.93 60.52
N VAL A 91 40.01 43.63 60.25
CA VAL A 91 40.47 43.12 58.93
C VAL A 91 39.86 41.75 58.63
N ASN A 92 39.77 40.84 59.61
CA ASN A 92 39.11 39.54 59.43
C ASN A 92 37.61 39.70 59.13
N GLN A 93 36.90 40.59 59.83
CA GLN A 93 35.49 40.90 59.54
C GLN A 93 35.29 41.47 58.13
N LEU A 94 36.14 42.40 57.69
CA LEU A 94 36.10 42.97 56.34
C LEU A 94 36.45 41.93 55.25
N ALA A 95 37.39 41.03 55.53
CA ALA A 95 37.73 39.91 54.66
C ALA A 95 36.55 38.93 54.54
N GLN A 96 35.87 38.59 55.63
CA GLN A 96 34.66 37.75 55.62
C GLN A 96 33.50 38.42 54.85
N GLN A 97 33.29 39.72 55.01
CA GLN A 97 32.27 40.46 54.24
C GLN A 97 32.60 40.48 52.74
N SER A 98 33.88 40.63 52.40
CA SER A 98 34.36 40.61 51.00
C SER A 98 34.24 39.21 50.39
N GLN A 99 34.59 38.17 51.14
CA GLN A 99 34.41 36.77 50.72
C GLN A 99 32.93 36.46 50.47
N LYS A 100 32.02 36.84 51.38
CA LYS A 100 30.55 36.68 51.18
C LYS A 100 30.03 37.39 49.92
N LYS A 101 30.63 38.51 49.51
CA LYS A 101 30.30 39.18 48.23
C LYS A 101 30.82 38.37 47.04
N ILE A 102 32.07 37.90 47.10
CA ILE A 102 32.68 37.05 46.07
C ILE A 102 31.88 35.76 45.88
N ASP A 103 31.57 35.06 46.97
CA ASP A 103 30.82 33.79 46.97
C ASP A 103 29.45 33.99 46.30
N LYS A 104 28.69 35.02 46.70
CA LYS A 104 27.41 35.37 46.07
C LYS A 104 27.54 35.66 44.56
N THR A 105 28.60 36.34 44.14
CA THR A 105 28.85 36.60 42.71
C THR A 105 29.24 35.32 41.95
N VAL A 106 29.98 34.41 42.59
CA VAL A 106 30.28 33.08 42.03
C VAL A 106 29.01 32.25 41.87
N ASP A 107 28.17 32.15 42.91
CA ASP A 107 26.88 31.44 42.87
C ASP A 107 25.97 31.98 41.75
N GLN A 108 25.87 33.31 41.61
CA GLN A 108 25.11 33.95 40.53
C GLN A 108 25.71 33.63 39.15
N THR A 109 27.03 33.61 39.02
CA THR A 109 27.73 33.30 37.77
C THR A 109 27.55 31.84 37.37
N ASP A 110 27.73 30.90 38.30
CA ASP A 110 27.54 29.47 38.05
C ASP A 110 26.08 29.13 37.76
N LYS A 111 25.11 29.81 38.38
CA LYS A 111 23.70 29.72 37.99
C LYS A 111 23.48 30.16 36.54
N ILE A 112 23.93 31.35 36.15
CA ILE A 112 23.77 31.87 34.78
C ILE A 112 24.46 30.94 33.76
N ILE A 113 25.62 30.39 34.09
CA ILE A 113 26.33 29.40 33.27
C ILE A 113 25.54 28.07 33.18
N GLY A 114 24.87 27.66 34.26
CA GLY A 114 23.96 26.51 34.28
C GLY A 114 22.74 26.72 33.40
N ASP A 115 22.05 27.85 33.56
CA ASP A 115 20.86 28.23 32.80
C ASP A 115 21.18 28.35 31.29
N TYR A 116 22.30 29.00 30.94
CA TYR A 116 22.81 29.10 29.56
C TYR A 116 23.09 27.72 28.94
N LYS A 117 23.71 26.79 29.69
CA LYS A 117 23.90 25.39 29.27
C LYS A 117 22.59 24.59 29.22
N GLY A 118 21.54 25.02 29.92
CA GLY A 118 20.17 24.54 29.72
C GLY A 118 19.65 24.96 28.36
N VAL A 119 19.59 26.27 28.11
CA VAL A 119 19.09 26.87 26.87
C VAL A 119 19.82 26.33 25.62
N LEU A 120 21.14 26.18 25.66
CA LEU A 120 21.90 25.60 24.54
C LEU A 120 21.45 24.18 24.18
N ARG A 121 21.25 23.29 25.17
CA ARG A 121 20.77 21.92 24.94
C ARG A 121 19.34 21.91 24.39
N THR A 122 18.49 22.83 24.83
CA THR A 122 17.15 23.02 24.26
C THR A 122 17.21 23.46 22.80
N ILE A 123 18.10 24.41 22.45
CA ILE A 123 18.32 24.86 21.06
C ILE A 123 18.85 23.71 20.18
N GLU A 124 19.78 22.89 20.68
CA GLU A 124 20.28 21.71 19.97
C GLU A 124 19.18 20.67 19.74
N GLY A 125 18.38 20.36 20.76
CA GLY A 125 17.21 19.47 20.64
C GLY A 125 16.18 19.97 19.63
N LEU A 126 15.81 21.26 19.69
CA LEU A 126 14.89 21.88 18.74
C LEU A 126 15.43 21.89 17.30
N ARG A 127 16.74 22.08 17.10
CA ARG A 127 17.37 21.97 15.77
C ARG A 127 17.28 20.56 15.20
N VAL A 128 17.56 19.53 16.01
CA VAL A 128 17.42 18.13 15.60
C VAL A 128 15.96 17.79 15.28
N TYR A 129 15.02 18.25 16.11
CA TYR A 129 13.59 18.04 15.92
C TYR A 129 13.06 18.73 14.64
N ASN A 130 13.41 19.99 14.40
CA ASN A 130 13.04 20.68 13.16
C ASN A 130 13.66 20.01 11.92
N ALA A 131 14.90 19.53 12.01
CA ALA A 131 15.54 18.74 10.96
C ALA A 131 14.91 17.35 10.76
N GLN A 132 14.16 16.82 11.73
CA GLN A 132 13.32 15.63 11.57
C GLN A 132 11.98 15.97 10.91
N LEU A 133 11.30 17.03 11.36
CA LEU A 133 10.05 17.51 10.78
C LEU A 133 10.21 17.84 9.29
N GLN A 134 11.29 18.53 8.89
CA GLN A 134 11.55 18.83 7.49
C GLN A 134 11.64 17.53 6.65
N ARG A 135 12.41 16.53 7.11
CA ARG A 135 12.50 15.22 6.42
C ARG A 135 11.15 14.49 6.36
N GLN A 136 10.27 14.67 7.34
CA GLN A 136 8.91 14.12 7.27
C GLN A 136 8.04 14.85 6.24
N ILE A 137 8.15 16.18 6.14
CA ILE A 137 7.48 16.99 5.11
C ILE A 137 7.98 16.61 3.71
N ASP A 138 9.30 16.50 3.53
CA ASP A 138 9.92 16.12 2.24
C ASP A 138 9.40 14.76 1.76
N LEU A 139 9.29 13.78 2.67
CA LEU A 139 8.71 12.47 2.39
C LEU A 139 7.21 12.54 2.07
N GLN A 140 6.44 13.33 2.83
CA GLN A 140 5.00 13.51 2.56
C GLN A 140 4.75 14.13 1.17
N VAL A 141 5.56 15.10 0.73
CA VAL A 141 5.47 15.67 -0.63
C VAL A 141 5.73 14.60 -1.71
N VAL A 142 6.69 13.69 -1.48
CA VAL A 142 6.94 12.56 -2.38
C VAL A 142 5.75 11.58 -2.42
N GLU A 143 5.17 11.24 -1.27
CA GLU A 143 3.98 10.36 -1.22
C GLU A 143 2.73 11.01 -1.84
N MET A 144 2.50 12.30 -1.64
CA MET A 144 1.45 13.06 -2.34
C MET A 144 1.65 13.00 -3.86
N GLY A 145 2.90 13.14 -4.33
CA GLY A 145 3.27 13.01 -5.74
C GLY A 145 3.01 11.61 -6.32
N LYS A 146 3.21 10.54 -5.53
CA LYS A 146 2.84 9.17 -5.91
C LYS A 146 1.33 8.98 -5.93
N LEU A 147 0.63 9.36 -4.86
CA LEU A 147 -0.82 9.20 -4.72
C LEU A 147 -1.58 9.94 -5.82
N SER A 148 -1.15 11.16 -6.18
CA SER A 148 -1.73 11.92 -7.31
C SER A 148 -1.59 11.18 -8.66
N LYS A 149 -0.47 10.47 -8.88
CA LYS A 149 -0.29 9.61 -10.07
C LYS A 149 -1.21 8.39 -10.02
N SER A 150 -1.31 7.72 -8.87
CA SER A 150 -2.21 6.57 -8.68
C SER A 150 -3.68 6.94 -8.91
N ILE A 151 -4.15 8.06 -8.37
CA ILE A 151 -5.51 8.58 -8.58
C ILE A 151 -5.76 8.81 -10.07
N LYS A 152 -4.86 9.51 -10.78
CA LYS A 152 -4.97 9.74 -12.22
C LYS A 152 -4.98 8.43 -13.03
N GLY A 153 -4.20 7.43 -12.60
CA GLY A 153 -4.22 6.08 -13.18
C GLY A 153 -5.57 5.38 -13.01
N VAL A 154 -6.13 5.37 -11.80
CA VAL A 154 -7.47 4.80 -11.53
C VAL A 154 -8.56 5.53 -12.34
N THR A 155 -8.51 6.86 -12.43
CA THR A 155 -9.45 7.65 -13.25
C THR A 155 -9.30 7.38 -14.76
N TYR A 156 -8.13 6.95 -15.23
CA TYR A 156 -7.93 6.50 -16.61
C TYR A 156 -8.52 5.10 -16.82
N VAL A 157 -8.13 4.12 -15.99
CA VAL A 157 -8.63 2.73 -16.04
C VAL A 157 -10.16 2.69 -15.95
N LYS A 158 -10.78 3.41 -14.99
CA LYS A 158 -12.24 3.47 -14.81
C LYS A 158 -12.98 3.99 -16.06
N ARG A 159 -12.35 4.83 -16.89
CA ARG A 159 -12.92 5.30 -18.16
C ARG A 159 -12.76 4.30 -19.31
N GLN A 160 -11.82 3.35 -19.23
CA GLN A 160 -11.62 2.32 -20.25
C GLN A 160 -12.43 1.04 -19.98
N ILE A 161 -12.60 0.65 -18.71
CA ILE A 161 -13.37 -0.56 -18.36
C ILE A 161 -14.87 -0.39 -18.60
N THR A 162 -15.46 0.81 -18.47
CA THR A 162 -16.89 0.99 -18.70
C THR A 162 -17.30 0.71 -20.16
N PRO A 163 -16.64 1.25 -21.20
CA PRO A 163 -16.88 0.83 -22.59
C PRO A 163 -16.65 -0.66 -22.83
N LEU A 164 -15.63 -1.26 -22.21
CA LEU A 164 -15.37 -2.70 -22.32
C LEU A 164 -16.53 -3.53 -21.74
N MET A 165 -17.05 -3.15 -20.56
CA MET A 165 -18.21 -3.80 -19.95
C MET A 165 -19.48 -3.63 -20.79
N MET A 166 -19.70 -2.47 -21.43
CA MET A 166 -20.83 -2.30 -22.37
C MET A 166 -20.69 -3.21 -23.59
N ASN A 167 -19.48 -3.34 -24.14
CA ASN A 167 -19.20 -4.28 -25.23
C ASN A 167 -19.39 -5.75 -24.81
N MET A 168 -19.04 -6.11 -23.56
CA MET A 168 -19.30 -7.43 -23.00
C MET A 168 -20.81 -7.70 -22.87
N VAL A 169 -21.59 -6.79 -22.29
CA VAL A 169 -23.06 -6.94 -22.19
C VAL A 169 -23.71 -7.06 -23.58
N LYS A 170 -23.26 -6.26 -24.56
CA LYS A 170 -23.71 -6.37 -25.95
C LYS A 170 -23.36 -7.74 -26.57
N ALA A 171 -22.12 -8.19 -26.44
CA ALA A 171 -21.69 -9.49 -26.96
C ALA A 171 -22.40 -10.67 -26.28
N LEU A 172 -22.75 -10.53 -24.98
CA LEU A 172 -23.55 -11.52 -24.25
C LEU A 172 -24.99 -11.57 -24.77
N GLY A 173 -25.61 -10.42 -25.07
CA GLY A 173 -26.92 -10.35 -25.72
C GLY A 173 -26.91 -10.96 -27.14
N GLU A 174 -25.92 -10.59 -27.95
CA GLU A 174 -25.71 -11.16 -29.30
C GLU A 174 -25.48 -12.68 -29.25
N PHE A 175 -24.78 -13.17 -28.23
CA PHE A 175 -24.60 -14.60 -27.98
C PHE A 175 -25.94 -15.28 -27.62
N ILE A 176 -26.71 -14.73 -26.68
CA ILE A 176 -28.03 -15.26 -26.27
C ILE A 176 -29.01 -15.34 -27.46
N ASP A 177 -28.97 -14.37 -28.38
CA ASP A 177 -29.86 -14.36 -29.55
C ASP A 177 -29.44 -15.31 -30.68
N ASN A 178 -28.18 -15.79 -30.70
CA ASN A 178 -27.65 -16.77 -31.66
C ASN A 178 -27.45 -18.18 -31.07
N ASP A 179 -27.88 -18.39 -29.82
CA ASP A 179 -27.76 -19.63 -29.05
C ASP A 179 -29.09 -20.43 -29.04
N LEU A 180 -29.11 -21.59 -28.37
CA LEU A 180 -30.35 -22.33 -28.09
C LEU A 180 -31.34 -21.44 -27.29
N PRO A 181 -32.66 -21.52 -27.54
CA PRO A 181 -33.69 -20.68 -26.90
C PRO A 181 -34.01 -21.10 -25.45
N ILE A 182 -33.01 -21.55 -24.69
CA ILE A 182 -33.12 -21.91 -23.27
C ILE A 182 -33.55 -20.67 -22.48
N LYS A 183 -34.70 -20.71 -21.79
CA LYS A 183 -35.16 -19.65 -20.86
C LYS A 183 -34.98 -18.21 -21.40
N ARG A 184 -35.36 -17.98 -22.66
CA ARG A 184 -34.97 -16.77 -23.42
C ARG A 184 -35.35 -15.47 -22.70
N GLU A 185 -36.57 -15.41 -22.14
CA GLU A 185 -37.10 -14.23 -21.44
C GLU A 185 -36.33 -13.91 -20.15
N GLU A 186 -35.99 -14.92 -19.33
CA GLU A 186 -35.17 -14.73 -18.12
C GLU A 186 -33.79 -14.16 -18.45
N ARG A 187 -33.17 -14.67 -19.52
CA ARG A 187 -31.84 -14.24 -19.99
C ARG A 187 -31.88 -12.82 -20.58
N LYS A 188 -32.89 -12.49 -21.40
CA LYS A 188 -33.09 -11.12 -21.92
C LYS A 188 -33.36 -10.11 -20.83
N ALA A 189 -34.25 -10.41 -19.88
CA ALA A 189 -34.47 -9.58 -18.70
C ALA A 189 -33.20 -9.44 -17.82
N GLY A 190 -32.26 -10.39 -17.88
CA GLY A 190 -30.90 -10.25 -17.30
C GLY A 190 -30.05 -9.20 -18.02
N ILE A 191 -30.00 -9.24 -19.35
CA ILE A 191 -29.27 -8.28 -20.19
C ILE A 191 -29.84 -6.85 -20.06
N GLU A 192 -31.17 -6.70 -20.04
CA GLU A 192 -31.84 -5.41 -19.88
C GLU A 192 -31.49 -4.75 -18.54
N ARG A 193 -31.60 -5.50 -17.42
CA ARG A 193 -31.17 -5.02 -16.09
C ARG A 193 -29.69 -4.65 -16.03
N LEU A 194 -28.81 -5.35 -16.75
CA LEU A 194 -27.40 -4.95 -16.87
C LEU A 194 -27.23 -3.67 -17.69
N ASN A 195 -27.98 -3.47 -18.76
CA ASN A 195 -27.92 -2.21 -19.53
C ASN A 195 -28.37 -1.01 -18.68
N GLU A 196 -29.45 -1.15 -17.91
CA GLU A 196 -29.88 -0.12 -16.94
C GLU A 196 -28.81 0.16 -15.87
N LEU A 197 -28.24 -0.88 -15.27
CA LEU A 197 -27.14 -0.77 -14.31
C LEU A 197 -25.91 -0.08 -14.91
N MET A 198 -25.58 -0.40 -16.16
CA MET A 198 -24.45 0.20 -16.88
C MET A 198 -24.68 1.69 -17.16
N LEU A 199 -25.90 2.12 -17.46
CA LEU A 199 -26.26 3.52 -17.67
C LEU A 199 -26.38 4.34 -16.35
N ASN A 200 -26.75 3.70 -15.24
CA ASN A 200 -26.99 4.39 -13.96
C ASN A 200 -25.70 5.07 -13.40
N PRO A 201 -25.65 6.41 -13.23
CA PRO A 201 -24.44 7.11 -12.78
C PRO A 201 -24.14 6.93 -11.28
N ASN A 202 -25.11 6.49 -10.48
CA ASN A 202 -24.99 6.36 -9.02
C ASN A 202 -24.35 5.04 -8.56
N VAL A 203 -24.19 4.08 -9.49
CA VAL A 203 -23.58 2.77 -9.22
C VAL A 203 -22.08 2.82 -9.55
N ASP A 204 -21.22 2.35 -8.65
CA ASP A 204 -19.78 2.33 -8.90
C ASP A 204 -19.39 1.30 -9.97
N ALA A 205 -18.27 1.53 -10.64
CA ALA A 205 -17.72 0.60 -11.64
C ALA A 205 -17.39 -0.78 -11.06
N SER A 206 -17.12 -0.89 -9.75
CA SER A 206 -16.87 -2.17 -9.06
C SER A 206 -18.11 -3.06 -9.04
N GLU A 207 -19.29 -2.50 -8.75
CA GLU A 207 -20.56 -3.23 -8.77
C GLU A 207 -20.99 -3.56 -10.20
N LYS A 208 -20.83 -2.62 -11.15
CA LYS A 208 -21.07 -2.88 -12.57
C LYS A 208 -20.22 -4.06 -13.09
N PHE A 209 -18.93 -4.07 -12.75
CA PHE A 209 -18.03 -5.17 -13.07
C PHE A 209 -18.49 -6.49 -12.44
N ARG A 210 -18.84 -6.47 -11.14
CA ARG A 210 -19.38 -7.63 -10.44
C ARG A 210 -20.60 -8.21 -11.15
N SER A 211 -21.64 -7.40 -11.41
CA SER A 211 -22.89 -7.88 -12.01
C SER A 211 -22.72 -8.39 -13.43
N VAL A 212 -21.81 -7.81 -14.24
CA VAL A 212 -21.46 -8.34 -15.55
C VAL A 212 -20.83 -9.74 -15.42
N PHE A 213 -19.84 -9.90 -14.53
CA PHE A 213 -19.20 -11.21 -14.31
C PHE A 213 -20.15 -12.25 -13.70
N GLU A 214 -21.09 -11.83 -12.85
CA GLU A 214 -22.12 -12.68 -12.25
C GLU A 214 -23.06 -13.25 -13.32
N LEU A 215 -23.54 -12.43 -14.27
CA LEU A 215 -24.37 -12.92 -15.38
C LEU A 215 -23.57 -13.80 -16.37
N TYR A 216 -22.29 -13.47 -16.64
CA TYR A 216 -21.40 -14.33 -17.42
C TYR A 216 -21.16 -15.69 -16.74
N GLN A 217 -21.13 -15.75 -15.40
CA GLN A 217 -21.03 -17.02 -14.67
C GLN A 217 -22.30 -17.84 -14.82
N ILE A 218 -23.48 -17.23 -14.62
CA ILE A 218 -24.80 -17.88 -14.81
C ILE A 218 -24.93 -18.41 -16.25
N GLU A 219 -24.51 -17.64 -17.25
CA GLU A 219 -24.51 -18.06 -18.66
C GLU A 219 -23.51 -19.20 -18.95
N SER A 220 -22.38 -19.25 -18.24
CA SER A 220 -21.42 -20.37 -18.28
C SER A 220 -21.98 -21.62 -17.60
N GLU A 221 -22.74 -21.47 -16.52
CA GLU A 221 -23.45 -22.55 -15.82
C GLU A 221 -24.54 -23.18 -16.70
N TYR A 222 -25.32 -22.38 -17.44
CA TYR A 222 -26.21 -22.91 -18.48
C TYR A 222 -25.44 -23.76 -19.50
N GLY A 223 -24.22 -23.38 -19.87
CA GLY A 223 -23.37 -24.17 -20.77
C GLY A 223 -23.02 -25.59 -20.31
N ARG A 224 -23.22 -25.91 -19.02
CA ARG A 224 -22.86 -27.21 -18.40
C ARG A 224 -24.03 -27.90 -17.67
N ALA A 225 -25.15 -27.22 -17.51
CA ALA A 225 -26.25 -27.71 -16.69
C ALA A 225 -27.07 -28.77 -17.42
N VAL A 226 -27.53 -29.78 -16.67
CA VAL A 226 -28.62 -30.67 -17.09
C VAL A 226 -29.84 -30.28 -16.27
N GLN A 227 -30.86 -29.74 -16.93
CA GLN A 227 -32.03 -29.14 -16.30
C GLN A 227 -33.31 -29.56 -17.02
N ALA A 228 -34.39 -29.69 -16.25
CA ALA A 228 -35.73 -29.82 -16.76
C ALA A 228 -36.61 -28.70 -16.20
N TYR A 229 -37.44 -28.12 -17.05
CA TYR A 229 -38.39 -27.07 -16.72
C TYR A 229 -39.60 -27.18 -17.65
N THR A 230 -40.74 -26.62 -17.28
CA THR A 230 -41.91 -26.56 -18.18
C THR A 230 -41.92 -25.22 -18.91
N ASP A 231 -42.24 -25.21 -20.19
CA ASP A 231 -42.31 -24.00 -21.03
C ASP A 231 -43.41 -24.14 -22.08
N LYS A 232 -43.68 -23.08 -22.85
CA LYS A 232 -44.59 -23.09 -23.99
C LYS A 232 -43.83 -23.25 -25.30
N VAL A 233 -44.30 -24.16 -26.15
CA VAL A 233 -43.78 -24.31 -27.52
C VAL A 233 -44.94 -24.25 -28.51
N THR A 234 -44.81 -23.39 -29.52
CA THR A 234 -45.78 -23.28 -30.62
C THR A 234 -45.54 -24.37 -31.65
N LEU A 235 -46.42 -25.37 -31.71
CA LEU A 235 -46.38 -26.48 -32.68
C LEU A 235 -47.59 -26.39 -33.61
N GLY A 236 -47.35 -26.34 -34.93
CA GLY A 236 -48.43 -26.29 -35.92
C GLY A 236 -49.36 -25.07 -35.83
N GLY A 237 -48.94 -24.00 -35.13
CA GLY A 237 -49.74 -22.80 -34.87
C GLY A 237 -50.44 -22.76 -33.50
N ASN A 238 -50.42 -23.86 -32.73
CA ASN A 238 -50.97 -23.91 -31.38
C ASN A 238 -49.85 -23.80 -30.33
N GLU A 239 -50.04 -22.98 -29.28
CA GLU A 239 -49.21 -23.06 -28.08
C GLU A 239 -49.54 -24.34 -27.30
N LEU A 240 -48.53 -25.16 -27.03
CA LEU A 240 -48.62 -26.31 -26.15
C LEU A 240 -47.64 -26.16 -24.98
N GLU A 241 -48.09 -26.50 -23.78
CA GLU A 241 -47.26 -26.50 -22.58
C GLU A 241 -46.53 -27.86 -22.47
N VAL A 242 -45.20 -27.81 -22.48
CA VAL A 242 -44.33 -28.98 -22.67
C VAL A 242 -43.23 -29.03 -21.60
N ASP A 243 -42.80 -30.24 -21.26
CA ASP A 243 -41.63 -30.43 -20.38
C ASP A 243 -40.36 -30.38 -21.23
N MET A 244 -39.56 -29.34 -20.98
CA MET A 244 -38.30 -29.05 -21.64
C MET A 244 -37.14 -29.73 -20.91
N LEU A 245 -36.21 -30.29 -21.67
CA LEU A 245 -34.96 -30.88 -21.24
C LEU A 245 -33.79 -30.14 -21.89
N HIS A 246 -33.02 -29.45 -21.07
CA HIS A 246 -31.84 -28.69 -21.44
C HIS A 246 -30.58 -29.46 -21.00
N ILE A 247 -29.66 -29.70 -21.94
CA ILE A 247 -28.44 -30.50 -21.72
C ILE A 247 -27.23 -29.70 -22.22
N GLY A 248 -26.87 -28.66 -21.47
CA GLY A 248 -25.90 -27.66 -21.86
C GLY A 248 -26.19 -27.06 -23.24
N ARG A 249 -25.13 -26.63 -23.93
CA ARG A 249 -25.20 -26.11 -25.31
C ARG A 249 -25.15 -27.21 -26.38
N ILE A 250 -25.59 -28.42 -26.04
CA ILE A 250 -25.50 -29.60 -26.91
C ILE A 250 -26.88 -29.99 -27.43
N ALA A 251 -27.91 -30.00 -26.57
CA ALA A 251 -29.27 -30.33 -26.96
C ALA A 251 -30.30 -29.57 -26.10
N LEU A 252 -31.35 -29.09 -26.77
CA LEU A 252 -32.60 -28.64 -26.15
C LEU A 252 -33.73 -29.47 -26.78
N VAL A 253 -34.49 -30.15 -25.93
CA VAL A 253 -35.50 -31.15 -26.33
C VAL A 253 -36.78 -30.87 -25.54
N TYR A 254 -37.95 -31.11 -26.12
CA TYR A 254 -39.23 -31.10 -25.40
C TYR A 254 -39.91 -32.47 -25.46
N GLN A 255 -40.80 -32.71 -24.50
CA GLN A 255 -41.83 -33.75 -24.54
C GLN A 255 -43.17 -33.16 -24.10
N THR A 256 -44.26 -33.49 -24.80
CA THR A 256 -45.62 -33.09 -24.34
C THR A 256 -45.96 -33.78 -23.03
N ARG A 257 -46.84 -33.18 -22.21
CA ARG A 257 -47.21 -33.72 -20.88
C ARG A 257 -47.74 -35.15 -20.94
N ASP A 258 -48.48 -35.50 -21.98
CA ASP A 258 -49.01 -36.85 -22.22
C ASP A 258 -47.90 -37.85 -22.59
N GLY A 259 -46.73 -37.36 -22.99
CA GLY A 259 -45.57 -38.15 -23.43
C GLY A 259 -45.61 -38.56 -24.90
N GLU A 260 -46.68 -38.24 -25.62
CA GLU A 260 -46.94 -38.72 -26.98
C GLU A 260 -46.16 -38.00 -28.08
N GLN A 261 -45.69 -36.78 -27.85
CA GLN A 261 -44.85 -36.06 -28.82
C GLN A 261 -43.55 -35.64 -28.18
N SER A 262 -42.48 -35.63 -28.96
CA SER A 262 -41.16 -35.14 -28.54
C SER A 262 -40.47 -34.51 -29.74
N GLY A 263 -39.64 -33.51 -29.50
CA GLY A 263 -38.92 -32.81 -30.55
C GLY A 263 -37.63 -32.18 -30.03
N MET A 264 -36.68 -31.97 -30.93
CA MET A 264 -35.40 -31.31 -30.65
C MET A 264 -35.38 -29.95 -31.36
N TRP A 265 -34.73 -28.96 -30.74
CA TRP A 265 -34.43 -27.72 -31.42
C TRP A 265 -33.25 -27.91 -32.37
N ASP A 266 -33.45 -27.66 -33.67
CA ASP A 266 -32.35 -27.52 -34.62
C ASP A 266 -31.92 -26.06 -34.70
N GLN A 267 -30.64 -25.81 -34.38
CA GLN A 267 -30.04 -24.49 -34.44
C GLN A 267 -29.78 -24.02 -35.87
N ALA A 268 -29.71 -24.92 -36.86
CA ALA A 268 -29.49 -24.58 -38.26
C ALA A 268 -30.75 -24.05 -38.94
N SER A 269 -31.92 -24.63 -38.63
CA SER A 269 -33.23 -24.14 -39.10
C SER A 269 -33.88 -23.12 -38.16
N GLN A 270 -33.35 -22.97 -36.94
CA GLN A 270 -33.98 -22.24 -35.82
C GLN A 270 -35.43 -22.68 -35.59
N SER A 271 -35.67 -23.99 -35.58
CA SER A 271 -37.01 -24.56 -35.46
C SER A 271 -37.04 -25.88 -34.68
N TRP A 272 -38.24 -26.24 -34.23
CA TRP A 272 -38.51 -27.53 -33.60
C TRP A 272 -38.67 -28.63 -34.65
N VAL A 273 -37.85 -29.66 -34.55
CA VAL A 273 -37.90 -30.86 -35.40
C VAL A 273 -38.48 -32.02 -34.58
N PRO A 274 -39.55 -32.70 -35.02
CA PRO A 274 -40.11 -33.83 -34.31
C PRO A 274 -39.14 -35.01 -34.28
N LEU A 275 -39.15 -35.76 -33.18
CA LEU A 275 -38.29 -36.92 -32.96
C LEU A 275 -39.07 -38.23 -33.13
N ASP A 276 -38.34 -39.28 -33.55
CA ASP A 276 -38.87 -40.64 -33.64
C ASP A 276 -39.29 -41.22 -32.28
N ASP A 277 -40.28 -42.11 -32.32
CA ASP A 277 -40.91 -42.73 -31.15
C ASP A 277 -39.93 -43.47 -30.23
N SER A 278 -38.80 -43.96 -30.76
CA SER A 278 -37.74 -44.60 -29.97
C SER A 278 -37.12 -43.67 -28.92
N TYR A 279 -37.20 -42.34 -29.09
CA TYR A 279 -36.69 -41.36 -28.13
C TYR A 279 -37.69 -40.99 -27.02
N ARG A 280 -39.01 -41.24 -27.19
CA ARG A 280 -40.03 -40.87 -26.18
C ARG A 280 -39.75 -41.45 -24.78
N LYS A 281 -39.23 -42.67 -24.71
CA LYS A 281 -38.88 -43.35 -23.44
C LYS A 281 -37.57 -42.82 -22.81
N PRO A 282 -36.43 -42.75 -23.54
CA PRO A 282 -35.22 -42.09 -23.04
C PRO A 282 -35.40 -40.64 -22.58
N ILE A 283 -36.18 -39.82 -23.30
CA ILE A 283 -36.43 -38.42 -22.93
C ILE A 283 -37.22 -38.35 -21.62
N LYS A 284 -38.26 -39.17 -21.46
CA LYS A 284 -39.04 -39.24 -20.20
C LYS A 284 -38.20 -39.65 -18.99
N LEU A 285 -37.24 -40.57 -19.18
CA LEU A 285 -36.29 -40.94 -18.14
C LEU A 285 -35.29 -39.79 -17.86
N ALA A 286 -34.76 -39.15 -18.89
CA ALA A 286 -33.82 -38.04 -18.73
C ALA A 286 -34.46 -36.80 -18.06
N LEU A 287 -35.73 -36.51 -18.36
CA LEU A 287 -36.56 -35.53 -17.64
C LEU A 287 -36.71 -35.92 -16.17
N ALA A 288 -37.02 -37.18 -15.86
CA ALA A 288 -37.11 -37.65 -14.47
C ALA A 288 -35.76 -37.53 -13.71
N VAL A 289 -34.63 -37.83 -14.35
CA VAL A 289 -33.29 -37.66 -13.77
C VAL A 289 -32.97 -36.16 -13.54
N ALA A 290 -33.24 -35.29 -14.51
CA ALA A 290 -33.02 -33.85 -14.40
C ALA A 290 -33.93 -33.20 -13.34
N GLN A 291 -35.16 -33.71 -13.16
CA GLN A 291 -36.08 -33.35 -12.08
C GLN A 291 -35.72 -34.02 -10.72
N LYS A 292 -34.62 -34.79 -10.65
CA LYS A 292 -34.16 -35.55 -9.47
C LYS A 292 -35.17 -36.57 -8.91
N LYS A 293 -36.08 -37.04 -9.78
CA LYS A 293 -37.08 -38.09 -9.50
C LYS A 293 -36.57 -39.51 -9.81
N ALA A 294 -35.46 -39.63 -10.53
CA ALA A 294 -34.79 -40.89 -10.86
C ALA A 294 -33.27 -40.76 -10.64
N ALA A 295 -32.59 -41.89 -10.44
CA ALA A 295 -31.14 -41.95 -10.31
C ALA A 295 -30.44 -41.77 -11.68
N ALA A 296 -29.24 -41.16 -11.67
CA ALA A 296 -28.38 -41.07 -12.85
C ALA A 296 -27.46 -42.31 -12.98
N ASP A 297 -28.02 -43.50 -12.79
CA ASP A 297 -27.32 -44.79 -12.77
C ASP A 297 -27.24 -45.47 -14.15
N THR A 298 -28.03 -44.98 -15.11
CA THR A 298 -28.30 -45.62 -16.40
C THR A 298 -27.94 -44.72 -17.58
N LEU A 299 -27.46 -45.32 -18.67
CA LEU A 299 -27.04 -44.60 -19.87
C LEU A 299 -28.25 -44.04 -20.64
N LEU A 300 -28.37 -42.71 -20.67
CA LEU A 300 -29.45 -42.00 -21.37
C LEU A 300 -29.13 -41.87 -22.87
N ARG A 301 -29.87 -42.61 -23.72
CA ARG A 301 -29.80 -42.46 -25.17
C ARG A 301 -30.57 -41.23 -25.63
N LEU A 302 -29.87 -40.13 -25.84
CA LEU A 302 -30.44 -38.84 -26.23
C LEU A 302 -30.18 -38.52 -27.70
N PRO A 303 -31.05 -37.74 -28.37
CA PRO A 303 -30.76 -37.18 -29.67
C PRO A 303 -29.72 -36.07 -29.50
N ILE A 304 -28.49 -36.31 -29.95
CA ILE A 304 -27.39 -35.35 -29.92
C ILE A 304 -26.92 -35.15 -31.36
N PRO A 305 -26.90 -33.91 -31.90
CA PRO A 305 -26.36 -33.65 -33.22
C PRO A 305 -24.87 -33.99 -33.28
N ALA A 306 -24.43 -34.54 -34.41
CA ALA A 306 -23.01 -34.86 -34.60
C ALA A 306 -22.16 -33.58 -34.59
N PRO A 307 -20.94 -33.59 -34.00
CA PRO A 307 -20.06 -32.42 -34.00
C PRO A 307 -19.75 -31.95 -35.42
N ILE A 308 -20.11 -30.71 -35.73
CA ILE A 308 -19.76 -30.07 -37.01
C ILE A 308 -18.23 -29.93 -37.05
N PRO A 309 -17.52 -30.50 -38.05
CA PRO A 309 -16.07 -30.39 -38.12
C PRO A 309 -15.69 -28.91 -38.37
N GLY A 310 -14.99 -28.33 -37.40
CA GLY A 310 -14.55 -26.94 -37.46
C GLY A 310 -13.69 -26.69 -38.70
N LYS A 311 -14.10 -25.74 -39.54
CA LYS A 311 -13.28 -25.26 -40.66
C LYS A 311 -12.06 -24.54 -40.10
N MET A 312 -10.96 -25.26 -39.97
CA MET A 312 -9.63 -24.70 -39.75
C MET A 312 -9.27 -23.88 -40.98
N GLU A 313 -9.56 -22.57 -40.97
CA GLU A 313 -8.97 -21.65 -41.94
C GLU A 313 -7.47 -21.65 -41.73
N THR A 314 -6.76 -22.32 -42.64
CA THR A 314 -5.30 -22.27 -42.70
C THR A 314 -4.90 -20.86 -43.11
N ALA A 315 -4.51 -20.05 -42.13
CA ALA A 315 -3.97 -18.72 -42.36
C ALA A 315 -2.84 -18.77 -43.41
N LYS A 316 -2.91 -17.86 -44.39
CA LYS A 316 -1.88 -17.60 -45.40
C LYS A 316 -1.03 -16.40 -45.01
#